data_AF-A0A846YMP2-F1
#
_entry.id   AF-A0A846YMP2-F1
#
_cell.length_a   1.000
_cell.length_b   1.000
_cell.length_c   1.000
_cell.angle_alpha   90.00
_cell.angle_beta   90.00
_cell.angle_gamma   90.00
#
_symmetry.space_group_name_H-M   'P 1'
#
loop_
_entity.id
_entity.type
_entity.pdbx_description
1 polymer ?
#
loop_
_entity_poly.entity_id
_entity_poly.type
_entity_poly.pdbx_seq_one_letter_code
_entity_poly.pdbx_strand_id
1 'polypeptide(L)'
;MTELRIVLPAISSDKVSTDLRHLTRAIAKVTGEQLAGGLGGPDGYGFDYETSVFSMFPFWWGDCLCGWQELSAEWLDAHPHSNTCYQSELERRGAWNYRDSEYDPNLPAHDEVDCFEIAREWGLPETGAMMHCTCEREPAYQAWERENPHMKTCPEMRPNFLYKPTGAEVNFYKYIGRGMEIDGDLPADFLTSCLESLGEK
;
A
#
# COMPACT_ATOMS: atom_id res chain seq x y z
N MET A 1 -41.08 5.79 10.50
CA MET A 1 -40.35 4.79 9.69
C MET A 1 -39.23 5.53 8.99
N THR A 2 -37.99 5.20 9.29
CA THR A 2 -36.82 5.87 8.69
C THR A 2 -36.51 5.20 7.37
N GLU A 3 -36.44 5.97 6.29
CA GLU A 3 -36.14 5.49 4.95
C GLU A 3 -34.65 5.12 4.86
N LEU A 4 -34.34 3.87 4.51
CA LEU A 4 -32.98 3.40 4.30
C LEU A 4 -32.57 3.70 2.85
N ARG A 5 -31.64 4.64 2.67
CA ARG A 5 -31.04 4.93 1.36
C ARG A 5 -29.75 4.15 1.20
N ILE A 6 -29.75 3.18 0.30
CA ILE A 6 -28.55 2.43 -0.12
C ILE A 6 -27.99 3.12 -1.36
N VAL A 7 -26.73 3.55 -1.30
CA VAL A 7 -26.00 4.09 -2.46
C VAL A 7 -24.98 3.04 -2.88
N LEU A 8 -25.15 2.49 -4.08
CA LEU A 8 -24.19 1.56 -4.68
C LEU A 8 -23.20 2.33 -5.56
N PRO A 9 -21.94 1.89 -5.65
CA PRO A 9 -20.99 2.49 -6.58
C PRO A 9 -21.43 2.24 -8.03
N ALA A 10 -21.04 3.13 -8.95
CA ALA A 10 -21.38 3.03 -10.37
C ALA A 10 -20.80 1.77 -11.04
N ILE A 11 -19.70 1.22 -10.48
CA ILE A 11 -19.03 0.02 -10.94
C ILE A 11 -18.57 -0.84 -9.74
N SER A 12 -18.59 -2.16 -9.89
CA SER A 12 -18.03 -3.07 -8.88
C SER A 12 -16.52 -3.23 -9.04
N SER A 13 -15.81 -3.41 -7.92
CA SER A 13 -14.39 -3.74 -7.91
C SER A 13 -14.06 -5.00 -8.71
N ASP A 14 -14.94 -6.00 -8.67
CA ASP A 14 -14.74 -7.25 -9.43
C ASP A 14 -14.72 -7.00 -10.93
N LYS A 15 -15.62 -6.15 -11.43
CA LYS A 15 -15.64 -5.78 -12.85
C LYS A 15 -14.37 -5.01 -13.23
N VAL A 16 -13.97 -4.02 -12.44
CA VAL A 16 -12.74 -3.25 -12.69
C VAL A 16 -11.53 -4.17 -12.72
N SER A 17 -11.42 -5.11 -11.78
CA SER A 17 -10.35 -6.11 -11.74
C SER A 17 -10.32 -7.00 -13.00
N THR A 18 -11.47 -7.53 -13.42
CA THR A 18 -11.59 -8.31 -14.66
C THR A 18 -11.20 -7.49 -15.90
N ASP A 19 -11.66 -6.24 -15.99
CA ASP A 19 -11.41 -5.38 -17.14
C ASP A 19 -9.95 -4.95 -17.22
N LEU A 20 -9.31 -4.62 -16.09
CA LEU A 20 -7.88 -4.30 -16.06
C LEU A 20 -7.03 -5.50 -16.49
N ARG A 21 -7.37 -6.72 -16.06
CA ARG A 21 -6.72 -7.95 -16.55
C ARG A 21 -6.89 -8.14 -18.06
N HIS A 22 -8.08 -7.85 -18.60
CA HIS A 22 -8.31 -7.87 -20.04
C HIS A 22 -7.46 -6.84 -20.77
N LEU A 23 -7.38 -5.62 -20.25
CA LEU A 23 -6.53 -4.57 -20.78
C LEU A 23 -5.05 -4.97 -20.76
N THR A 24 -4.56 -5.56 -19.66
CA THR A 24 -3.19 -6.08 -19.56
C THR A 24 -2.88 -7.12 -20.65
N ARG A 25 -3.79 -8.07 -20.92
CA ARG A 25 -3.60 -9.03 -22.02
C ARG A 25 -3.60 -8.35 -23.39
N ALA A 26 -4.44 -7.33 -23.59
CA ALA A 26 -4.50 -6.58 -24.83
C ALA A 26 -3.20 -5.78 -25.08
N ILE A 27 -2.66 -5.14 -24.04
CA ILE A 27 -1.36 -4.44 -24.07
C ILE A 27 -0.26 -5.42 -24.49
N ALA A 28 -0.13 -6.57 -23.81
CA ALA A 28 0.89 -7.56 -24.14
C ALA A 28 0.80 -8.07 -25.59
N LYS A 29 -0.42 -8.19 -26.13
CA LYS A 29 -0.62 -8.58 -27.52
C LYS A 29 -0.12 -7.52 -28.51
N VAL A 30 -0.32 -6.24 -28.22
CA VAL A 30 0.12 -5.16 -29.13
C VAL A 30 1.60 -4.83 -28.99
N THR A 31 2.17 -4.95 -27.80
CA THR A 31 3.61 -4.72 -27.57
C THR A 31 4.47 -5.93 -27.93
N GLY A 32 3.89 -7.14 -27.88
CA GLY A 32 4.59 -8.40 -28.07
C GLY A 32 5.45 -8.81 -26.87
N GLU A 33 5.41 -8.08 -25.75
CA GLU A 33 6.16 -8.48 -24.56
C GLU A 33 5.39 -9.52 -23.74
N GLN A 34 6.16 -10.28 -22.97
CA GLN A 34 5.63 -11.36 -22.16
C GLN A 34 5.02 -10.83 -20.87
N LEU A 35 3.85 -11.37 -20.51
CA LEU A 35 3.22 -11.04 -19.25
C LEU A 35 4.01 -11.61 -18.04
N ALA A 36 4.08 -10.83 -16.97
CA ALA A 36 4.60 -11.28 -15.69
C ALA A 36 3.57 -12.20 -15.00
N GLY A 37 3.97 -13.45 -14.74
CA GLY A 37 3.18 -14.40 -13.96
C GLY A 37 3.52 -14.36 -12.46
N GLY A 38 2.68 -14.99 -11.63
CA GLY A 38 2.92 -15.12 -10.19
C GLY A 38 1.62 -15.27 -9.40
N LEU A 39 1.57 -14.70 -8.21
CA LEU A 39 0.42 -14.80 -7.29
C LEU A 39 -0.86 -14.18 -7.87
N GLY A 40 -0.74 -13.19 -8.76
CA GLY A 40 -1.87 -12.57 -9.44
C GLY A 40 -2.39 -13.34 -10.65
N GLY A 41 -1.75 -14.44 -11.03
CA GLY A 41 -1.96 -15.11 -12.32
C GLY A 41 -1.17 -14.44 -13.46
N PRO A 42 -1.35 -14.90 -14.72
CA PRO A 42 -0.57 -14.43 -15.86
C PRO A 42 -0.87 -12.98 -16.24
N ASP A 43 -1.96 -12.38 -15.77
CA ASP A 43 -2.40 -11.03 -16.12
C ASP A 43 -2.57 -10.14 -14.87
N GLY A 44 -2.10 -10.61 -13.71
CA GLY A 44 -2.40 -9.98 -12.44
C GLY A 44 -1.54 -8.75 -12.14
N TYR A 45 -0.36 -8.60 -12.72
CA TYR A 45 0.58 -7.56 -12.29
C TYR A 45 0.40 -6.22 -13.01
N GLY A 46 -0.52 -6.14 -13.97
CA GLY A 46 -0.62 -4.99 -14.87
C GLY A 46 0.53 -4.97 -15.88
N PHE A 47 0.74 -3.80 -16.47
CA PHE A 47 1.75 -3.56 -17.49
C PHE A 47 2.20 -2.10 -17.40
N ASP A 48 3.48 -1.78 -17.56
CA ASP A 48 3.93 -0.39 -17.64
C ASP A 48 3.64 0.13 -19.06
N TYR A 49 2.53 0.85 -19.23
CA TYR A 49 2.05 1.27 -20.54
C TYR A 49 1.22 2.54 -20.46
N GLU A 50 1.34 3.41 -21.46
CA GLU A 50 0.64 4.69 -21.51
C GLU A 50 0.16 5.04 -22.93
N THR A 51 -1.05 5.59 -23.00
CA THR A 51 -1.70 6.18 -24.19
C THR A 51 -2.22 7.59 -23.88
N SER A 52 -2.90 8.25 -24.82
CA SER A 52 -3.58 9.53 -24.52
C SER A 52 -4.77 9.37 -23.56
N VAL A 53 -5.33 8.17 -23.42
CA VAL A 53 -6.54 7.87 -22.63
C VAL A 53 -6.22 7.32 -21.24
N PHE A 54 -5.15 6.55 -21.08
CA PHE A 54 -4.83 5.96 -19.78
C PHE A 54 -3.32 5.79 -19.56
N SER A 55 -2.93 5.59 -18.31
CA SER A 55 -1.64 4.99 -17.96
C SER A 55 -1.88 3.82 -17.03
N MET A 56 -1.14 2.73 -17.23
CA MET A 56 -1.08 1.58 -16.34
C MET A 56 0.36 1.45 -15.85
N PHE A 57 0.50 1.15 -14.57
CA PHE A 57 1.77 0.95 -13.90
C PHE A 57 1.66 -0.26 -12.97
N PRO A 58 2.57 -1.24 -13.07
CA PRO A 58 2.56 -2.38 -12.18
C PRO A 58 2.80 -1.92 -10.73
N PHE A 59 2.55 -2.81 -9.77
CA PHE A 59 2.93 -2.53 -8.39
C PHE A 59 4.44 -2.28 -8.29
N TRP A 60 4.83 -1.18 -7.64
CA TRP A 60 6.23 -0.83 -7.42
C TRP A 60 6.83 -1.69 -6.32
N TRP A 61 7.83 -2.50 -6.67
CA TRP A 61 8.57 -3.36 -5.74
C TRP A 61 9.92 -2.78 -5.32
N GLY A 62 10.31 -1.65 -5.92
CA GLY A 62 11.56 -0.99 -5.60
C GLY A 62 11.45 -0.10 -4.38
N ASP A 63 12.58 0.53 -4.05
CA ASP A 63 12.63 1.50 -2.96
C ASP A 63 12.01 2.84 -3.35
N CYS A 64 11.72 3.66 -2.35
CA CYS A 64 11.30 5.03 -2.55
C CYS A 64 12.40 5.82 -3.24
N LEU A 65 12.09 6.46 -4.37
CA LEU A 65 13.07 7.24 -5.11
C LEU A 65 13.01 8.75 -4.84
N CYS A 66 12.14 9.19 -3.91
CA CYS A 66 11.92 10.62 -3.64
C CYS A 66 12.55 11.12 -2.35
N GLY A 67 13.42 10.33 -1.70
CA GLY A 67 14.10 10.73 -0.45
C GLY A 67 13.20 10.69 0.79
N TRP A 68 11.96 10.21 0.67
CA TRP A 68 11.00 10.23 1.78
C TRP A 68 11.36 9.21 2.86
N GLN A 69 11.88 8.05 2.47
CA GLN A 69 12.29 7.01 3.42
C GLN A 69 13.42 7.51 4.33
N GLU A 70 14.40 8.22 3.77
CA GLU A 70 15.48 8.84 4.52
C GLU A 70 14.95 9.91 5.48
N LEU A 71 14.06 10.78 5.00
CA LEU A 71 13.46 11.82 5.83
C LEU A 71 12.61 11.24 6.98
N SER A 72 11.86 10.18 6.69
CA SER A 72 11.09 9.43 7.70
C SER A 72 12.01 8.78 8.72
N ALA A 73 13.09 8.11 8.28
CA ALA A 73 14.08 7.51 9.17
C ALA A 73 14.74 8.56 10.08
N GLU A 74 15.16 9.70 9.53
CA GLU A 74 15.73 10.82 10.31
C GLU A 74 14.75 11.33 11.36
N TRP A 75 13.46 11.45 11.01
CA TRP A 75 12.44 11.84 11.99
C TRP A 75 12.29 10.79 13.09
N LEU A 76 12.22 9.51 12.73
CA LEU A 76 12.07 8.40 13.68
C LEU A 76 13.24 8.34 14.67
N ASP A 77 14.46 8.57 14.20
CA ASP A 77 15.68 8.63 15.01
C ASP A 77 15.68 9.83 15.96
N ALA A 78 15.22 11.00 15.49
CA ALA A 78 15.15 12.22 16.30
C ALA A 78 14.02 12.19 17.34
N HIS A 79 13.04 11.29 17.20
CA HIS A 79 11.86 11.19 18.06
C HIS A 79 11.71 9.77 18.62
N PRO A 80 12.64 9.31 19.49
CA PRO A 80 12.51 8.00 20.11
C PRO A 80 11.25 7.93 20.97
N HIS A 81 10.75 6.70 21.20
CA HIS A 81 9.68 6.49 22.16
C HIS A 81 10.09 6.96 23.57
N SER A 82 9.13 7.46 24.35
CA SER A 82 9.35 7.72 25.77
C SER A 82 9.74 6.44 26.49
N ASN A 83 10.62 6.50 27.49
CA ASN A 83 10.99 5.35 28.33
C ASN A 83 9.79 4.67 29.03
N THR A 84 8.66 5.37 29.14
CA THR A 84 7.39 4.86 29.68
C THR A 84 6.39 4.45 28.60
N CYS A 85 6.81 4.38 27.34
CA CYS A 85 6.01 3.86 26.23
C CYS A 85 6.04 2.33 26.23
N TYR A 86 4.94 1.74 25.78
CA TYR A 86 4.80 0.30 25.54
C TYR A 86 5.87 -0.24 24.58
N GLN A 87 6.23 0.50 23.52
CA GLN A 87 7.29 0.11 22.58
C GLN A 87 8.67 0.00 23.26
N SER A 88 8.98 0.91 24.19
CA SER A 88 10.21 0.83 24.98
C SER A 88 10.18 -0.33 25.97
N GLU A 89 9.00 -0.76 26.42
CA GLU A 89 8.87 -1.97 27.23
C GLU A 89 9.08 -3.25 26.43
N LEU A 90 8.52 -3.31 25.21
CA LEU A 90 8.78 -4.41 24.27
C LEU A 90 10.28 -4.57 24.00
N GLU A 91 10.97 -3.46 23.73
CA GLU A 91 12.41 -3.45 23.52
C GLU A 91 13.17 -3.95 24.75
N ARG A 92 12.85 -3.46 25.96
CA ARG A 92 13.47 -3.92 27.21
C ARG A 92 13.28 -5.41 27.47
N ARG A 93 12.17 -5.99 27.00
CA ARG A 93 11.89 -7.43 27.17
C ARG A 93 12.46 -8.28 26.04
N GLY A 94 13.14 -7.68 25.05
CA GLY A 94 13.78 -8.41 23.95
C GLY A 94 12.84 -8.73 22.79
N ALA A 95 11.66 -8.10 22.71
CA ALA A 95 10.69 -8.36 21.63
C ALA A 95 11.24 -8.03 20.23
N TRP A 96 12.38 -7.33 20.14
CA TRP A 96 13.04 -6.96 18.89
C TRP A 96 14.43 -7.61 18.72
N ASN A 97 14.80 -8.59 19.55
CA ASN A 97 16.12 -9.26 19.57
C ASN A 97 16.33 -10.21 18.37
N TYR A 98 16.11 -9.70 17.16
CA TYR A 98 16.40 -10.32 15.86
C TYR A 98 16.23 -9.34 14.67
N ARG A 99 15.81 -8.09 14.90
CA ARG A 99 15.44 -7.15 13.84
C ARG A 99 16.33 -5.91 13.92
N ASP A 100 17.37 -5.90 13.10
CA ASP A 100 18.32 -4.78 12.91
C ASP A 100 19.12 -4.33 14.15
N SER A 101 18.84 -4.85 15.35
CA SER A 101 19.67 -4.69 16.54
C SER A 101 20.87 -5.65 16.48
N GLU A 102 22.04 -5.19 16.92
CA GLU A 102 23.12 -6.11 17.32
C GLU A 102 22.52 -7.12 18.32
N TYR A 103 22.52 -8.39 17.96
CA TYR A 103 21.97 -9.46 18.80
C TYR A 103 22.53 -9.34 20.23
N ASP A 104 21.65 -9.16 21.22
CA ASP A 104 22.06 -9.10 22.61
C ASP A 104 21.89 -10.48 23.24
N PRO A 105 22.99 -11.19 23.58
CA PRO A 105 22.92 -12.50 24.21
C PRO A 105 22.34 -12.45 25.63
N ASN A 106 22.13 -11.27 26.23
CA ASN A 106 21.54 -11.11 27.56
C ASN A 106 20.02 -10.90 27.54
N LEU A 107 19.42 -10.72 26.36
CA LEU A 107 17.97 -10.64 26.20
C LEU A 107 17.38 -11.97 25.70
N PRO A 108 16.11 -12.27 26.01
CA PRO A 108 15.41 -13.41 25.41
C PRO A 108 15.45 -13.35 23.89
N ALA A 109 15.33 -14.51 23.23
CA ALA A 109 15.12 -14.52 21.79
C ALA A 109 13.75 -13.89 21.46
N HIS A 110 13.62 -13.25 20.30
CA HIS A 110 12.37 -12.59 19.90
C HIS A 110 11.14 -13.53 20.02
N ASP A 111 11.28 -14.80 19.66
CA ASP A 111 10.22 -15.81 19.72
C ASP A 111 9.89 -16.32 21.14
N GLU A 112 10.71 -15.97 22.13
CA GLU A 112 10.47 -16.26 23.55
C GLU A 112 9.65 -15.16 24.24
N VAL A 113 9.45 -14.01 23.60
CA VAL A 113 8.71 -12.88 24.16
C VAL A 113 7.23 -12.96 23.80
N ASP A 114 6.38 -13.31 24.77
CA ASP A 114 4.92 -13.26 24.60
C ASP A 114 4.41 -11.81 24.61
N CYS A 115 4.37 -11.20 23.43
CA CYS A 115 3.90 -9.83 23.27
C CYS A 115 2.41 -9.67 23.58
N PHE A 116 1.61 -10.75 23.55
CA PHE A 116 0.22 -10.71 23.98
C PHE A 116 0.11 -10.60 25.50
N GLU A 117 0.99 -11.28 26.25
CA GLU A 117 1.09 -11.13 27.70
C GLU A 117 1.44 -9.69 28.07
N ILE A 118 2.45 -9.12 27.43
CA ILE A 118 2.86 -7.73 27.67
C ILE A 118 1.70 -6.76 27.34
N ALA A 119 0.99 -6.96 26.23
CA ALA A 119 -0.19 -6.15 25.90
C ALA A 119 -1.28 -6.23 26.99
N ARG A 120 -1.58 -7.44 27.50
CA ARG A 120 -2.53 -7.63 28.61
C ARG A 120 -2.10 -6.91 29.88
N GLU A 121 -0.83 -7.00 30.26
CA GLU A 121 -0.28 -6.29 31.43
C GLU A 121 -0.47 -4.76 31.35
N TRP A 122 -0.38 -4.22 30.13
CA TRP A 122 -0.57 -2.79 29.86
C TRP A 122 -2.03 -2.39 29.64
N GLY A 123 -2.97 -3.35 29.73
CA GLY A 123 -4.38 -3.10 29.46
C GLY A 123 -4.68 -2.78 28.00
N LEU A 124 -3.83 -3.24 27.07
CA LEU A 124 -3.96 -3.04 25.63
C LEU A 124 -4.62 -4.26 24.95
N PRO A 125 -5.26 -4.08 23.79
CA PRO A 125 -5.75 -5.20 22.99
C PRO A 125 -4.62 -6.15 22.58
N GLU A 126 -4.88 -7.45 22.55
CA GLU A 126 -3.91 -8.43 22.02
C GLU A 126 -3.71 -8.27 20.51
N THR A 127 -4.75 -7.85 19.78
CA THR A 127 -4.63 -7.54 18.36
C THR A 127 -3.73 -6.33 18.17
N GLY A 128 -2.68 -6.48 17.37
CA GLY A 128 -1.70 -5.43 17.17
C GLY A 128 -0.70 -5.31 18.33
N ALA A 129 -0.52 -6.35 19.16
CA ALA A 129 0.40 -6.35 20.29
C ALA A 129 1.84 -5.88 19.97
N MET A 130 2.31 -5.99 18.73
CA MET A 130 3.64 -5.49 18.32
C MET A 130 3.66 -4.01 17.93
N MET A 131 2.49 -3.40 17.74
CA MET A 131 2.32 -2.11 17.07
C MET A 131 1.76 -1.02 17.97
N HIS A 132 1.29 -1.35 19.18
CA HIS A 132 0.73 -0.33 20.08
C HIS A 132 1.77 0.72 20.43
N CYS A 133 1.33 1.97 20.55
CA CYS A 133 2.13 3.06 21.06
C CYS A 133 1.32 3.76 22.16
N THR A 134 1.91 3.91 23.34
CA THR A 134 1.25 4.54 24.49
C THR A 134 1.85 5.91 24.83
N CYS A 135 2.67 6.45 23.92
CA CYS A 135 3.16 7.82 23.99
C CYS A 135 2.70 8.62 22.76
N GLU A 136 2.95 9.92 22.77
CA GLU A 136 2.51 10.84 21.70
C GLU A 136 3.32 10.72 20.39
N ARG A 137 4.23 9.73 20.28
CA ARG A 137 5.08 9.57 19.08
C ARG A 137 4.24 9.22 17.86
N GLU A 138 3.29 8.30 18.00
CA GLU A 138 2.44 7.84 16.89
C GLU A 138 1.60 8.98 16.30
N PRO A 139 0.79 9.73 17.09
CA PRO A 139 0.05 10.86 16.55
C PRO A 139 0.96 11.98 16.02
N ALA A 140 2.14 12.19 16.61
CA ALA A 140 3.12 13.15 16.11
C ALA A 140 3.69 12.71 14.74
N TYR A 141 4.00 11.42 14.57
CA TYR A 141 4.49 10.86 13.32
C TYR A 141 3.44 10.99 12.21
N GLN A 142 2.17 10.64 12.50
CA GLN A 142 1.07 10.80 11.55
C GLN A 142 0.83 12.26 11.16
N ALA A 143 1.01 13.20 12.09
CA ALA A 143 0.92 14.63 11.77
C ALA A 143 2.08 15.06 10.86
N TRP A 144 3.30 14.65 11.19
CA TRP A 144 4.49 14.90 10.40
C TRP A 144 4.37 14.31 8.98
N GLU A 145 3.91 13.07 8.83
CA GLU A 145 3.73 12.40 7.54
C GLU A 145 2.76 13.17 6.62
N ARG A 146 1.66 13.68 7.18
CA ARG A 146 0.71 14.53 6.41
C ARG A 146 1.33 15.83 5.92
N GLU A 147 2.27 16.39 6.67
CA GLU A 147 2.98 17.63 6.31
C GLU A 147 4.18 17.37 5.39
N ASN A 148 4.67 16.13 5.34
CA ASN A 148 5.81 15.71 4.56
C ASN A 148 5.40 14.54 3.65
N PRO A 149 4.45 14.72 2.71
CA PRO A 149 4.06 13.62 1.84
C PRO A 149 5.18 13.27 0.86
N HIS A 150 5.15 12.05 0.33
CA HIS A 150 5.95 11.69 -0.84
C HIS A 150 5.77 12.70 -1.98
N MET A 151 6.81 12.87 -2.80
CA MET A 151 6.66 13.61 -4.05
C MET A 151 5.61 12.93 -4.94
N LYS A 152 4.81 13.71 -5.66
CA LYS A 152 3.78 13.18 -6.59
C LYS A 152 4.35 12.30 -7.70
N THR A 153 5.64 12.46 -8.00
CA THR A 153 6.36 11.66 -9.00
C THR A 153 7.02 10.42 -8.40
N CYS A 154 6.85 10.17 -7.10
CA CYS A 154 7.36 8.97 -6.45
C CYS A 154 6.63 7.74 -7.03
N PRO A 155 7.36 6.70 -7.47
CA PRO A 155 6.74 5.47 -7.99
C PRO A 155 5.80 4.80 -6.99
N GLU A 156 6.03 4.95 -5.69
CA GLU A 156 5.16 4.43 -4.62
C GLU A 156 3.80 5.12 -4.56
N MET A 157 3.72 6.38 -5.01
CA MET A 157 2.47 7.16 -5.02
C MET A 157 1.74 7.11 -6.36
N ARG A 158 2.34 6.50 -7.39
CA ARG A 158 1.74 6.49 -8.73
C ARG A 158 0.58 5.49 -8.75
N PRO A 159 -0.60 5.88 -9.24
CA PRO A 159 -1.71 4.95 -9.35
C PRO A 159 -1.35 3.80 -10.30
N ASN A 160 -1.77 2.59 -9.96
CA ASN A 160 -1.54 1.44 -10.83
C ASN A 160 -2.31 1.55 -12.15
N PHE A 161 -3.41 2.29 -12.15
CA PHE A 161 -4.12 2.68 -13.36
C PHE A 161 -4.72 4.07 -13.19
N LEU A 162 -4.54 4.93 -14.19
CA LEU A 162 -5.14 6.27 -14.27
C LEU A 162 -5.93 6.36 -15.57
N TYR A 163 -7.23 6.62 -15.45
CA TYR A 163 -8.09 6.95 -16.57
C TYR A 163 -8.12 8.47 -16.77
N LYS A 164 -7.37 8.94 -17.76
CA LYS A 164 -7.09 10.37 -17.98
C LYS A 164 -8.34 11.25 -18.25
N PRO A 165 -9.40 10.77 -18.94
CA PRO A 165 -10.57 11.61 -19.22
C PRO A 165 -11.30 12.14 -17.99
N THR A 166 -11.34 11.36 -16.90
CA THR A 166 -11.99 11.77 -15.64
C THR A 166 -10.99 12.00 -14.50
N GLY A 167 -9.75 11.54 -14.66
CA GLY A 167 -8.75 11.51 -13.59
C GLY A 167 -8.98 10.39 -12.58
N ALA A 168 -9.83 9.41 -12.87
CA ALA A 168 -10.08 8.30 -11.96
C ALA A 168 -8.85 7.39 -11.83
N GLU A 169 -8.56 6.98 -10.60
CA GLU A 169 -7.39 6.20 -10.23
C GLU A 169 -7.82 4.83 -9.69
N VAL A 170 -7.02 3.80 -10.00
CA VAL A 170 -7.13 2.48 -9.39
C VAL A 170 -5.78 2.11 -8.80
N ASN A 171 -5.79 1.80 -7.51
CA ASN A 171 -4.65 1.31 -6.76
C ASN A 171 -4.89 -0.14 -6.36
N PHE A 172 -3.86 -0.98 -6.39
CA PHE A 172 -3.92 -2.34 -5.90
C PHE A 172 -2.59 -2.76 -5.27
N TYR A 173 -2.66 -3.63 -4.27
CA TYR A 173 -1.48 -4.15 -3.60
C TYR A 173 -0.96 -5.39 -4.31
N LYS A 174 0.24 -5.28 -4.89
CA LYS A 174 0.99 -6.33 -5.61
C LYS A 174 0.39 -6.80 -6.93
N TYR A 175 -0.93 -6.99 -7.02
CA TYR A 175 -1.62 -7.43 -8.23
C TYR A 175 -3.09 -7.01 -8.26
N ILE A 176 -3.63 -6.88 -9.47
CA ILE A 176 -5.01 -6.47 -9.79
C ILE A 176 -6.02 -7.32 -9.00
N GLY A 177 -6.87 -6.63 -8.25
CA GLY A 177 -7.93 -7.20 -7.42
C GLY A 177 -7.56 -7.43 -5.95
N ARG A 178 -6.29 -7.28 -5.55
CA ARG A 178 -5.89 -7.39 -4.15
C ARG A 178 -5.79 -6.01 -3.49
N GLY A 179 -6.59 -5.78 -2.45
CA GLY A 179 -6.63 -4.49 -1.76
C GLY A 179 -6.90 -3.35 -2.75
N MET A 180 -7.83 -3.59 -3.67
CA MET A 180 -8.07 -2.67 -4.78
C MET A 180 -8.94 -1.51 -4.33
N GLU A 181 -8.46 -0.30 -4.56
CA GLU A 181 -9.14 0.95 -4.25
C GLU A 181 -9.35 1.75 -5.54
N ILE A 182 -10.51 2.38 -5.65
CA ILE A 182 -10.90 3.18 -6.81
C ILE A 182 -11.24 4.58 -6.29
N ASP A 183 -10.53 5.58 -6.78
CA ASP A 183 -10.81 6.99 -6.50
C ASP A 183 -11.26 7.72 -7.77
N GLY A 184 -12.19 8.66 -7.62
CA GLY A 184 -12.81 9.38 -8.73
C GLY A 184 -13.90 8.60 -9.49
N ASP A 185 -14.32 9.17 -10.62
CA ASP A 185 -15.41 8.64 -11.45
C ASP A 185 -14.86 7.79 -12.60
N LEU A 186 -14.89 6.46 -12.46
CA LEU A 186 -14.47 5.53 -13.51
C LEU A 186 -15.72 5.02 -14.27
N PRO A 187 -15.90 5.40 -15.54
CA PRO A 187 -17.08 4.99 -16.32
C PRO A 187 -17.19 3.47 -16.48
N ALA A 188 -18.42 2.95 -16.53
CA ALA A 188 -18.66 1.51 -16.64
C ALA A 188 -18.05 0.87 -17.91
N ASP A 189 -17.82 1.68 -18.95
CA ASP A 189 -17.31 1.31 -20.26
C ASP A 189 -15.86 1.77 -20.51
N PHE A 190 -15.12 2.19 -19.47
CA PHE A 190 -13.74 2.70 -19.59
C PHE A 190 -12.81 1.77 -20.41
N LEU A 191 -13.01 0.44 -20.30
CA LEU A 191 -12.23 -0.56 -21.02
C LEU A 191 -12.32 -0.35 -22.54
N THR A 192 -13.49 -0.03 -23.07
CA THR A 192 -13.69 0.21 -24.51
C THR A 192 -12.79 1.34 -24.99
N SER A 193 -12.83 2.49 -24.31
CA SER A 193 -11.98 3.64 -24.65
C SER A 193 -10.50 3.32 -24.52
N CYS A 194 -10.11 2.54 -23.49
CA CYS A 194 -8.72 2.13 -23.32
C CYS A 194 -8.25 1.23 -24.47
N LEU A 195 -9.06 0.24 -24.88
CA LEU A 195 -8.74 -0.66 -25.98
C LEU A 195 -8.64 0.07 -27.33
N GLU A 196 -9.52 1.03 -27.59
CA GLU A 196 -9.47 1.88 -28.79
C GLU A 196 -8.18 2.69 -28.85
N SER A 197 -7.69 3.18 -27.71
CA SER A 197 -6.45 3.97 -27.64
C SER A 197 -5.16 3.16 -27.85
N LEU A 198 -5.21 1.81 -27.80
CA LEU A 198 -4.01 0.98 -28.03
C LEU A 198 -3.46 1.08 -29.46
N GLY A 199 -4.27 1.55 -30.41
CA GLY A 199 -3.88 1.77 -31.81
C GLY A 199 -3.23 3.12 -32.10
N GLU A 200 -3.02 3.97 -31.08
CA GLU A 200 -2.42 5.31 -31.23
C GLU A 200 -0.89 5.30 -31.37
N LYS A 201 -0.25 4.12 -31.32
CA LYS A 201 1.21 3.95 -31.51
C LYS A 201 1.57 3.38 -32.88
#